data_AF-A0A4R8BE60-F1
#
_entry.id   AF-A0A4R8BE60-F1
#
_cell.length_a   1.000
_cell.length_b   1.000
_cell.length_c   1.000
_cell.angle_alpha   90.00
_cell.angle_beta   90.00
_cell.angle_gamma   90.00
#
_symmetry.space_group_name_H-M   'P 1'
#
loop_
_entity.id
_entity.type
_entity.pdbx_description
1 polymer ?
#
loop_
_entity_poly.entity_id
_entity_poly.type
_entity_poly.pdbx_seq_one_letter_code
_entity_poly.pdbx_strand_id
1 'polypeptide(L)'
;MKGNKQTFLILFAISISFITNSYSQESIVVTGGDAAGAGGKASYSIGQISYTSLPGSNGYVTQGVQQAYEIAALGKDEFTEINLVMNAYPNPTVDVLNLVVSDNKSDNLSCSLFDSSGKLVSKNLKITATETSVSMQELNQGIYFLAVTNGNKTIKTFKIIKK
;
A
#
# COMPACT_ATOMS: atom_id res chain seq x y z
N MET A 1 -23.68 -0.22 49.85
CA MET A 1 -23.18 0.38 48.58
C MET A 1 -21.92 1.27 48.71
N LYS A 2 -21.24 1.39 49.86
CA LYS A 2 -20.00 2.19 49.99
C LYS A 2 -18.71 1.47 49.54
N GLY A 3 -18.67 0.14 49.57
CA GLY A 3 -17.49 -0.65 49.19
C GLY A 3 -17.06 -0.47 47.73
N ASN A 4 -18.03 -0.50 46.79
CA ASN A 4 -17.72 -0.45 45.35
C ASN A 4 -17.11 0.90 44.90
N LYS A 5 -17.39 2.00 45.60
CA LYS A 5 -16.83 3.32 45.27
C LYS A 5 -15.34 3.40 45.59
N GLN A 6 -14.91 2.79 46.70
CA GLN A 6 -13.49 2.75 47.06
C GLN A 6 -12.71 1.82 46.13
N THR A 7 -13.27 0.66 45.79
CA THR A 7 -12.67 -0.25 44.81
C THR A 7 -12.52 0.41 43.43
N PHE A 8 -13.52 1.17 42.99
CA PHE A 8 -13.46 1.94 41.74
C PHE A 8 -12.39 3.04 41.77
N LEU A 9 -12.27 3.78 42.88
CA LEU A 9 -11.23 4.80 43.06
C LEU A 9 -9.81 4.20 43.03
N ILE A 10 -9.62 3.03 43.64
CA ILE A 10 -8.33 2.33 43.63
C ILE A 10 -7.98 1.85 42.21
N LEU A 11 -8.94 1.25 41.49
CA LEU A 11 -8.77 0.85 40.09
C LEU A 11 -8.42 2.03 39.17
N PHE A 12 -9.07 3.18 39.39
CA PHE A 12 -8.80 4.40 38.64
C PHE A 12 -7.43 5.01 38.94
N ALA A 13 -6.96 4.97 40.19
CA ALA A 13 -5.62 5.42 40.55
C ALA A 13 -4.53 4.51 39.97
N ILE A 14 -4.79 3.19 39.92
CA ILE A 14 -3.89 2.20 39.31
C ILE A 14 -3.79 2.43 37.79
N SER A 15 -4.89 2.70 37.09
CA SER A 15 -4.85 2.93 35.64
C SER A 15 -4.05 4.17 35.25
N ILE A 16 -4.10 5.24 36.04
CA ILE A 16 -3.31 6.47 35.81
C ILE A 16 -1.80 6.20 35.97
N SER A 17 -1.43 5.32 36.90
CA SER A 17 -0.04 4.94 37.16
C SER A 17 0.63 4.19 36.00
N PHE A 18 -0.15 3.62 35.07
CA PHE A 18 0.37 2.93 33.88
C PHE A 18 0.63 3.86 32.68
N ILE A 19 0.19 5.11 32.73
CA ILE A 19 0.31 6.06 31.60
C ILE A 19 1.69 6.74 31.59
N THR A 20 2.42 6.74 32.70
CA THR A 20 3.68 7.51 32.85
C THR A 20 4.94 6.85 32.29
N ASN A 21 4.82 5.68 31.64
CA ASN A 21 5.96 4.96 31.04
C ASN A 21 5.83 4.79 29.52
N SER A 22 5.10 5.67 28.84
CA SER A 22 5.07 5.68 27.38
C SER A 22 6.41 6.19 26.83
N TYR A 23 7.31 5.27 26.49
CA TYR A 23 8.46 5.58 25.64
C TYR A 23 7.96 5.84 24.23
N SER A 24 8.02 7.10 23.80
CA SER A 24 7.99 7.43 22.37
C SER A 24 9.32 6.98 21.76
N GLN A 25 9.28 6.35 20.58
CA GLN A 25 10.50 6.04 19.85
C GLN A 25 11.14 7.35 19.40
N GLU A 26 12.26 7.73 20.01
CA GLU A 26 13.07 8.86 19.55
C GLU A 26 14.16 8.37 18.61
N SER A 27 14.22 8.98 17.42
CA SER A 27 15.32 8.82 16.50
C SER A 27 16.33 9.93 16.74
N ILE A 28 17.60 9.57 16.95
CA ILE A 28 18.69 10.55 16.92
C ILE A 28 18.98 10.86 15.44
N VAL A 29 18.30 11.86 14.91
CA VAL A 29 18.55 12.45 13.60
C VAL A 29 19.08 13.87 13.80
N VAL A 30 20.14 14.20 13.06
CA VAL A 30 20.76 15.54 13.07
C VAL A 30 19.83 16.58 12.46
N THR A 31 19.01 16.19 11.48
CA THR A 31 17.92 17.02 10.91
C THR A 31 16.92 16.16 10.15
N GLY A 32 15.70 16.66 9.93
CA GLY A 32 14.67 16.00 9.11
C GLY A 32 13.58 16.99 8.71
N GLY A 33 12.76 16.62 7.74
CA GLY A 33 11.69 17.48 7.22
C GLY A 33 10.95 16.89 6.03
N ASP A 34 10.04 17.67 5.45
CA ASP A 34 9.32 17.32 4.23
C ASP A 34 9.82 18.16 3.05
N ALA A 35 10.28 17.51 1.99
CA ALA A 35 10.53 18.12 0.70
C ALA A 35 9.27 17.98 -0.18
N ALA A 36 8.82 19.08 -0.79
CA ALA A 36 7.72 19.07 -1.75
C ALA A 36 8.20 19.65 -3.08
N GLY A 37 7.84 18.98 -4.18
CA GLY A 37 8.13 19.44 -5.54
C GLY A 37 7.09 18.97 -6.53
N ALA A 38 7.28 19.29 -7.82
CA ALA A 38 6.35 18.91 -8.89
C ALA A 38 6.16 17.37 -9.00
N GLY A 39 7.14 16.58 -8.55
CA GLY A 39 7.10 15.11 -8.52
C GLY A 39 6.49 14.49 -7.26
N GLY A 40 5.99 15.28 -6.30
CA GLY A 40 5.36 14.77 -5.08
C GLY A 40 5.97 15.30 -3.78
N LYS A 41 5.64 14.64 -2.67
CA LYS A 41 6.17 14.94 -1.33
C LYS A 41 7.04 13.79 -0.85
N ALA A 42 8.21 14.11 -0.31
CA ALA A 42 9.15 13.15 0.26
C ALA A 42 9.61 13.67 1.62
N SER A 43 9.38 12.88 2.66
CA SER A 43 9.94 13.16 3.97
C SER A 43 11.34 12.59 4.09
N TYR A 44 12.25 13.31 4.74
CA TYR A 44 13.64 12.91 4.89
C TYR A 44 14.13 13.09 6.32
N SER A 45 15.17 12.34 6.66
CA SER A 45 15.91 12.46 7.92
C SER A 45 17.39 12.19 7.66
N ILE A 46 18.26 13.00 8.28
CA ILE A 46 19.71 13.04 8.06
C ILE A 46 20.41 12.84 9.40
N GLY A 47 21.52 12.12 9.39
CA GLY A 47 22.39 11.96 10.56
C GLY A 47 21.91 10.92 11.57
N GLN A 48 21.22 9.88 11.09
CA GLN A 48 20.94 8.70 11.89
C GLN A 48 22.25 7.97 12.24
N ILE A 49 22.68 8.07 13.49
CA ILE A 49 23.94 7.46 13.96
C ILE A 49 23.80 5.99 14.38
N SER A 50 22.56 5.51 14.56
CA SER A 50 22.26 4.13 14.91
C SER A 50 21.17 3.60 13.98
N TYR A 51 21.54 2.64 13.13
CA TYR A 51 20.63 1.83 12.34
C TYR A 51 20.98 0.36 12.58
N THR A 52 20.02 -0.42 13.05
CA THR A 52 20.17 -1.88 13.09
C THR A 52 19.44 -2.43 11.87
N SER A 53 20.20 -2.92 10.88
CA SER A 53 19.61 -3.68 9.78
C SER A 53 19.41 -5.12 10.24
N LEU A 54 18.16 -5.57 10.27
CA LEU A 54 17.81 -6.96 10.49
C LEU A 54 17.65 -7.63 9.12
N PRO A 55 18.64 -8.42 8.66
CA PRO A 55 18.49 -9.21 7.46
C PRO A 55 17.47 -10.33 7.68
N GLY A 56 16.47 -10.41 6.81
CA GLY A 56 15.56 -11.54 6.68
C GLY A 56 15.64 -12.15 5.28
N SER A 57 15.09 -13.36 5.12
CA SER A 57 15.13 -14.08 3.84
C SER A 57 14.51 -13.33 2.65
N ASN A 58 13.71 -12.28 2.91
CA ASN A 58 12.99 -11.49 1.90
C ASN A 58 13.36 -9.99 1.91
N GLY A 59 14.47 -9.60 2.55
CA GLY A 59 14.94 -8.20 2.56
C GLY A 59 15.52 -7.77 3.90
N TYR A 60 15.74 -6.46 4.04
CA TYR A 60 16.29 -5.86 5.25
C TYR A 60 15.23 -5.00 5.92
N VAL A 61 15.03 -5.17 7.22
CA VAL A 61 14.23 -4.24 8.04
C VAL A 61 15.20 -3.42 8.86
N THR A 62 15.26 -2.12 8.62
CA THR A 62 16.12 -1.20 9.38
C THR A 62 15.35 -0.65 10.58
N GLN A 63 15.90 -0.77 11.79
CA GLN A 63 15.41 -0.04 12.96
C GLN A 63 15.68 1.46 12.79
N GLY A 64 14.68 2.27 13.13
CA GLY A 64 14.69 3.72 12.94
C GLY A 64 13.93 4.19 11.70
N VAL A 65 13.59 5.48 11.73
CA VAL A 65 12.74 6.34 10.86
C VAL A 65 12.33 5.83 9.46
N GLN A 66 11.08 6.18 9.11
CA GLN A 66 10.44 6.28 7.80
C GLN A 66 11.09 5.53 6.63
N GLN A 67 10.65 4.28 6.43
CA GLN A 67 10.86 3.59 5.17
C GLN A 67 9.91 4.17 4.11
N ALA A 68 10.47 4.66 3.01
CA ALA A 68 9.68 5.10 1.86
C ALA A 68 8.85 3.92 1.34
N TYR A 69 7.53 4.04 1.44
CA TYR A 69 6.61 3.08 0.84
C TYR A 69 6.46 3.40 -0.64
N GLU A 70 7.34 2.85 -1.47
CA GLU A 70 7.30 3.09 -2.91
C GLU A 70 6.26 2.17 -3.58
N ILE A 71 5.22 2.79 -4.15
CA ILE A 71 4.25 2.12 -5.02
C ILE A 71 4.68 2.38 -6.47
N ALA A 72 5.66 1.60 -6.94
CA ALA A 72 6.01 1.61 -8.36
C ALA A 72 4.96 0.83 -9.15
N ALA A 73 4.45 1.42 -10.24
CA ALA A 73 3.76 0.65 -11.27
C ALA A 73 4.80 -0.22 -11.98
N LEU A 74 4.60 -1.55 -11.98
CA LEU A 74 5.49 -2.50 -12.66
C LEU A 74 5.11 -2.56 -14.15
N GLY A 75 5.32 -1.46 -14.85
CA GLY A 75 5.08 -1.34 -16.28
C GLY A 75 5.98 -0.27 -16.86
N LYS A 76 6.66 -0.59 -17.95
CA LYS A 76 7.44 0.38 -18.70
C LYS A 76 6.46 1.25 -19.49
N ASP A 77 6.55 2.58 -19.39
CA ASP A 77 5.79 3.53 -20.22
C ASP A 77 6.20 3.48 -21.72
N GLU A 78 6.87 2.43 -22.18
CA GLU A 78 7.31 2.24 -23.57
C GLU A 78 6.19 1.72 -24.49
N PHE A 79 4.99 2.26 -24.33
CA PHE A 79 3.92 2.14 -25.31
C PHE A 79 3.61 3.52 -25.87
N THR A 80 4.56 4.07 -26.63
CA THR A 80 4.48 5.38 -27.30
C THR A 80 3.26 5.54 -28.22
N GLU A 81 2.58 4.45 -28.59
CA GLU A 81 1.39 4.47 -29.45
C GLU A 81 0.06 4.48 -28.67
N ILE A 82 0.06 4.26 -27.36
CA ILE A 82 -1.18 4.17 -26.56
C ILE A 82 -1.07 5.06 -25.33
N ASN A 83 -1.52 6.32 -25.44
CA ASN A 83 -1.74 7.23 -24.32
C ASN A 83 -2.96 6.81 -23.44
N LEU A 84 -3.02 5.54 -23.01
CA LEU A 84 -4.09 5.09 -22.12
C LEU A 84 -3.78 5.50 -20.68
N VAL A 85 -4.48 6.53 -20.20
CA VAL A 85 -4.46 6.90 -18.79
C VAL A 85 -5.37 5.95 -18.02
N MET A 86 -4.75 5.02 -17.28
CA MET A 86 -5.44 4.06 -16.43
C MET A 86 -5.04 4.20 -14.96
N ASN A 87 -6.01 4.12 -14.06
CA ASN A 87 -5.83 4.19 -12.61
C ASN A 87 -6.54 3.03 -11.89
N ALA A 88 -5.99 2.56 -10.77
CA ALA A 88 -6.61 1.53 -9.94
C ALA A 88 -6.75 2.01 -8.49
N TYR A 89 -7.97 2.06 -7.94
CA TYR A 89 -8.26 2.54 -6.59
C TYR A 89 -9.43 1.82 -5.91
N PRO A 90 -9.54 1.82 -4.57
CA PRO A 90 -8.49 2.23 -3.65
C PRO A 90 -7.32 1.24 -3.68
N ASN A 91 -6.10 1.72 -3.45
CA ASN A 91 -4.93 0.87 -3.26
C ASN A 91 -4.09 1.46 -2.13
N PRO A 92 -4.04 0.87 -0.92
CA PRO A 92 -4.53 -0.48 -0.56
C PRO A 92 -6.05 -0.68 -0.64
N THR A 93 -6.49 -1.92 -0.89
CA THR A 93 -7.90 -2.32 -0.99
C THR A 93 -8.28 -3.38 0.04
N VAL A 94 -9.57 -3.49 0.35
CA VAL A 94 -10.15 -4.55 1.20
C VAL A 94 -11.04 -5.45 0.34
N ASP A 95 -12.16 -4.95 -0.17
CA ASP A 95 -13.15 -5.82 -0.82
C ASP A 95 -13.23 -5.64 -2.33
N VAL A 96 -13.05 -4.41 -2.81
CA VAL A 96 -13.26 -4.06 -4.22
C VAL A 96 -12.14 -3.11 -4.66
N LEU A 97 -11.59 -3.39 -5.84
CA LEU A 97 -10.66 -2.52 -6.55
C LEU A 97 -11.32 -2.04 -7.84
N ASN A 98 -11.41 -0.74 -8.04
CA ASN A 98 -11.91 -0.13 -9.27
C ASN A 98 -10.75 0.19 -10.20
N LEU A 99 -10.84 -0.30 -11.43
CA LEU A 99 -9.95 0.05 -12.53
C LEU A 99 -10.66 1.07 -13.44
N VAL A 100 -10.09 2.26 -13.55
CA VAL A 100 -10.58 3.32 -14.44
C VAL A 100 -9.68 3.44 -15.66
N VAL A 101 -10.29 3.50 -16.85
CA VAL A 101 -9.64 3.67 -18.14
C VAL A 101 -10.20 4.92 -18.81
N SER A 102 -9.37 5.96 -18.94
CA SER A 102 -9.83 7.31 -19.35
C SER A 102 -9.92 7.51 -20.86
N ASP A 103 -9.24 6.69 -21.67
CA ASP A 103 -9.32 6.71 -23.13
C ASP A 103 -9.58 5.29 -23.62
N ASN A 104 -10.78 5.00 -24.13
CA ASN A 104 -11.23 3.65 -24.49
C ASN A 104 -11.06 3.33 -25.99
N LYS A 105 -10.05 3.90 -26.66
CA LYS A 105 -9.77 3.63 -28.08
C LYS A 105 -9.31 2.18 -28.39
N SER A 106 -9.16 1.33 -27.37
CA SER A 106 -8.77 -0.07 -27.53
C SER A 106 -9.96 -1.00 -27.38
N ASP A 107 -10.30 -1.71 -28.47
CA ASP A 107 -11.55 -2.48 -28.57
C ASP A 107 -11.56 -3.80 -27.78
N ASN A 108 -10.41 -4.28 -27.31
CA ASN A 108 -10.27 -5.60 -26.67
C ASN A 108 -9.41 -5.56 -25.40
N LEU A 109 -9.77 -4.67 -24.48
CA LEU A 109 -9.15 -4.61 -23.16
C LEU A 109 -9.69 -5.69 -22.22
N SER A 110 -8.78 -6.31 -21.49
CA SER A 110 -9.12 -7.23 -20.41
C SER A 110 -8.12 -7.12 -19.27
N CYS A 111 -8.52 -7.52 -18.06
CA CYS A 111 -7.64 -7.55 -16.91
C CYS A 111 -7.61 -8.91 -16.22
N SER A 112 -6.43 -9.27 -15.71
CA SER A 112 -6.17 -10.51 -15.01
C SER A 112 -5.42 -10.21 -13.72
N LEU A 113 -5.78 -10.92 -12.64
CA LEU A 113 -5.17 -10.72 -11.32
C LEU A 113 -4.25 -11.90 -10.99
N PHE A 114 -3.03 -11.59 -10.55
CA PHE A 114 -2.01 -12.55 -10.17
C PHE A 114 -1.60 -12.35 -8.71
N ASP A 115 -1.27 -13.42 -8.01
CA ASP A 115 -0.67 -13.34 -6.68
C ASP A 115 0.85 -13.06 -6.75
N SER A 116 1.49 -12.92 -5.58
CA SER A 116 2.94 -12.69 -5.46
C SER A 116 3.83 -13.79 -6.07
N SER A 117 3.30 -15.00 -6.29
CA SER A 117 4.01 -16.10 -6.95
C SER A 117 3.83 -16.12 -8.47
N GLY A 118 3.00 -15.21 -9.01
CA GLY A 118 2.65 -15.16 -10.43
C GLY A 118 1.51 -16.10 -10.81
N LYS A 119 0.81 -16.71 -9.84
CA LYS A 119 -0.35 -17.57 -10.10
C LYS A 119 -1.57 -16.70 -10.38
N LEU A 120 -2.31 -17.04 -11.44
CA LEU A 120 -3.57 -16.40 -11.79
C LEU A 120 -4.64 -16.71 -10.71
N VAL A 121 -5.16 -15.67 -10.06
CA VAL A 121 -6.17 -15.78 -8.99
C VAL A 121 -7.54 -15.28 -9.43
N SER A 122 -7.63 -14.40 -10.42
CA SER A 122 -8.91 -14.01 -11.04
C SER A 122 -8.77 -13.94 -12.56
N LYS A 123 -9.74 -14.53 -13.27
CA LYS A 123 -9.72 -14.71 -14.72
C LYS A 123 -10.08 -13.42 -15.46
N ASN A 124 -9.43 -13.25 -16.61
CA ASN A 124 -9.65 -12.29 -17.69
C ASN A 124 -11.04 -11.61 -17.71
N LEU A 125 -11.20 -10.56 -16.91
CA LEU A 125 -12.39 -9.70 -16.90
C LEU A 125 -12.29 -8.78 -18.11
N LYS A 126 -13.28 -8.83 -18.99
CA LYS A 126 -13.35 -7.90 -20.14
C LYS A 126 -13.68 -6.51 -19.61
N ILE A 127 -12.86 -5.52 -19.96
CA ILE A 127 -13.09 -4.12 -19.61
C ILE A 127 -14.03 -3.56 -20.67
N THR A 128 -15.31 -3.45 -20.33
CA THR A 128 -16.37 -2.97 -21.24
C THR A 128 -16.81 -1.54 -20.93
N ALA A 129 -16.45 -1.02 -19.77
CA ALA A 129 -16.81 0.31 -19.30
C ALA A 129 -15.58 1.12 -18.89
N THR A 130 -15.74 2.43 -18.77
CA THR A 130 -14.73 3.36 -18.25
C THR A 130 -14.24 2.98 -16.85
N GLU A 131 -15.11 2.38 -16.03
CA GLU A 131 -14.78 1.88 -14.70
C GLU A 131 -15.18 0.40 -14.60
N THR A 132 -14.27 -0.44 -14.16
CA THR A 132 -14.48 -1.88 -13.97
C THR A 132 -14.11 -2.26 -12.54
N SER A 133 -15.06 -2.82 -11.80
CA SER A 133 -14.81 -3.31 -10.44
C SER A 133 -14.26 -4.73 -10.45
N VAL A 134 -13.20 -4.94 -9.68
CA VAL A 134 -12.51 -6.21 -9.48
C VAL A 134 -12.72 -6.62 -8.02
N SER A 135 -13.33 -7.78 -7.79
CA SER A 135 -13.52 -8.32 -6.44
C SER A 135 -12.21 -8.80 -5.84
N MET A 136 -11.97 -8.42 -4.58
CA MET A 136 -10.82 -8.78 -3.76
C MET A 136 -11.23 -9.51 -2.46
N GLN A 137 -12.53 -9.74 -2.23
CA GLN A 137 -13.10 -10.23 -0.98
C GLN A 137 -12.56 -11.60 -0.54
N GLU A 138 -12.40 -12.53 -1.47
CA GLU A 138 -11.96 -13.91 -1.18
C GLU A 138 -10.43 -14.08 -1.20
N LEU A 139 -9.69 -12.98 -1.34
CA LEU A 139 -8.24 -12.98 -1.42
C LEU A 139 -7.63 -12.72 -0.03
N ASN A 140 -6.62 -13.50 0.31
CA ASN A 140 -5.85 -13.30 1.54
C ASN A 140 -5.13 -11.95 1.52
N GLN A 141 -4.80 -11.43 2.72
CA GLN A 141 -3.95 -10.27 2.86
C GLN A 141 -2.60 -10.49 2.16
N GLY A 142 -2.17 -9.53 1.33
CA GLY A 142 -0.94 -9.70 0.55
C GLY A 142 -0.81 -8.75 -0.64
N ILE A 143 0.20 -9.05 -1.47
CA ILE A 143 0.50 -8.30 -2.69
C ILE A 143 -0.05 -9.08 -3.89
N TYR A 144 -0.74 -8.36 -4.76
CA TYR A 144 -1.30 -8.86 -6.01
C TYR A 144 -0.86 -7.96 -7.17
N PHE A 145 -0.93 -8.50 -8.39
CA PHE A 145 -0.62 -7.77 -9.62
C PHE A 145 -1.82 -7.82 -10.55
N LEU A 146 -2.39 -6.65 -10.86
CA LEU A 146 -3.45 -6.52 -11.84
C LEU A 146 -2.83 -6.17 -13.20
N ALA A 147 -2.79 -7.12 -14.11
CA ALA A 147 -2.31 -6.91 -15.47
C ALA A 147 -3.47 -6.56 -16.40
N VAL A 148 -3.31 -5.50 -17.18
CA VAL A 148 -4.24 -5.08 -18.24
C VAL A 148 -3.64 -5.44 -19.58
N THR A 149 -4.40 -6.16 -20.39
CA THR A 149 -4.02 -6.66 -21.70
C THR A 149 -4.92 -6.07 -22.79
N ASN A 150 -4.34 -5.76 -23.95
CA ASN A 150 -5.07 -5.49 -25.19
C ASN A 150 -4.81 -6.66 -26.14
N GLY A 151 -5.81 -7.51 -26.34
CA GLY A 151 -5.62 -8.79 -27.02
C GLY A 151 -4.60 -9.68 -26.29
N ASN A 152 -3.47 -9.98 -26.95
CA ASN A 152 -2.42 -10.84 -26.39
C ASN A 152 -1.26 -10.06 -25.72
N LYS A 153 -1.31 -8.72 -25.70
CA LYS A 153 -0.21 -7.90 -25.20
C LYS A 153 -0.57 -7.24 -23.88
N THR A 154 0.24 -7.44 -22.85
CA THR A 154 0.15 -6.68 -21.60
C THR A 154 0.60 -5.25 -21.84
N ILE A 155 -0.26 -4.29 -21.52
CA ILE A 155 -0.02 -2.86 -21.72
C ILE A 155 0.21 -2.10 -20.42
N LYS A 156 -0.27 -2.62 -19.28
CA LYS A 156 -0.01 -2.02 -17.96
C LYS A 156 -0.18 -3.05 -16.85
N THR A 157 0.59 -2.91 -15.77
CA THR A 157 0.43 -3.74 -14.57
C THR A 157 0.44 -2.87 -13.32
N PHE A 158 -0.54 -3.07 -12.44
CA PHE A 158 -0.65 -2.39 -11.15
C PHE A 158 -0.27 -3.34 -10.02
N LYS A 159 0.58 -2.88 -9.11
CA LYS A 159 0.83 -3.56 -7.83
C LYS A 159 -0.29 -3.17 -6.86
N ILE A 160 -1.04 -4.15 -6.39
CA ILE A 160 -2.19 -3.98 -5.50
C ILE A 160 -1.88 -4.56 -4.12
N ILE A 161 -2.25 -3.83 -3.07
CA ILE A 161 -2.06 -4.25 -1.68
C ILE A 161 -3.42 -4.55 -1.08
N LYS A 162 -3.65 -5.83 -0.75
CA LYS A 162 -4.85 -6.28 -0.04
C LYS A 162 -4.60 -6.23 1.46
N LYS A 163 -5.47 -5.53 2.20
CA LYS A 163 -5.47 -5.47 3.67
C LYS A 163 -6.32 -6.57 4.29
#